data_AF-A0A4Q3JU22-F1
#
_entry.id   AF-A0A4Q3JU22-F1
#
_cell.length_a   1.000
_cell.length_b   1.000
_cell.length_c   1.000
_cell.angle_alpha   90.00
_cell.angle_beta   90.00
_cell.angle_gamma   90.00
#
_symmetry.space_group_name_H-M   'P 1'
#
loop_
_entity.id
_entity.type
_entity.pdbx_description
1 polymer ?
#
loop_
_entity_poly.entity_id
_entity_poly.type
_entity_poly.pdbx_seq_one_letter_code
_entity_poly.pdbx_strand_id
1 'polypeptide(L)'
;MTSTAAQLTASRTIGLEPGVSWLSLLARTTLGVERVATVMVEVSLGKTRLGAGSYRLVVQSYRSQNVRGARPLGSVQRVVTAAEIKRGVRLSMVELGATSTDEPYLVAWLEAGDSALEFDARRARPARGALVAMARAVRGVNPVKIVLG
;
A
#
# COMPACT_ATOMS: atom_id res chain seq x y z
N MET A 1 34.28 38.05 -41.88
CA MET A 1 35.12 37.58 -40.76
C MET A 1 34.28 37.60 -39.49
N THR A 2 34.26 36.47 -38.75
CA THR A 2 33.83 36.25 -37.34
C THR A 2 32.36 36.55 -36.97
N SER A 3 31.47 35.54 -36.73
CA SER A 3 31.35 34.64 -35.54
C SER A 3 31.01 35.44 -34.27
N THR A 4 29.94 35.18 -33.49
CA THR A 4 29.69 33.97 -32.68
C THR A 4 28.29 34.01 -32.06
N ALA A 5 27.70 32.82 -31.89
CA ALA A 5 26.41 32.51 -31.26
C ALA A 5 26.35 32.79 -29.75
N ALA A 6 25.14 32.98 -29.22
CA ALA A 6 24.73 32.37 -27.95
C ALA A 6 23.20 32.43 -27.81
N GLN A 7 22.56 31.29 -28.09
CA GLN A 7 21.22 30.97 -27.61
C GLN A 7 21.20 31.08 -26.09
N LEU A 8 20.42 32.02 -25.55
CA LEU A 8 20.03 31.95 -24.15
C LEU A 8 18.92 30.92 -24.04
N THR A 9 19.37 29.71 -23.69
CA THR A 9 18.58 28.58 -23.22
C THR A 9 17.49 29.09 -22.28
N ALA A 10 16.25 29.06 -22.74
CA ALA A 10 15.09 29.20 -21.87
C ALA A 10 15.18 28.07 -20.84
N SER A 11 15.57 28.43 -19.61
CA SER A 11 15.47 27.55 -18.45
C SER A 11 14.02 27.11 -18.36
N ARG A 12 13.76 25.89 -18.82
CA ARG A 12 12.45 25.26 -18.75
C ARG A 12 12.25 24.90 -17.27
N THR A 13 11.83 25.88 -16.49
CA THR A 13 11.36 25.68 -15.12
C THR A 13 10.24 24.66 -15.22
N ILE A 14 10.49 23.42 -14.81
CA ILE A 14 9.45 22.42 -14.66
C ILE A 14 8.62 22.87 -13.47
N GLY A 15 7.63 23.72 -13.72
CA GLY A 15 6.63 24.09 -12.75
C GLY A 15 5.93 22.81 -12.31
N LEU A 16 6.13 22.41 -11.07
CA LEU A 16 5.31 21.37 -10.46
C LEU A 16 3.92 21.97 -10.27
N GLU A 17 2.94 21.47 -11.02
CA GLU A 17 1.53 21.79 -10.82
C GLU A 17 1.16 21.63 -9.32
N PRO A 18 0.32 22.52 -8.76
CA PRO A 18 -0.20 22.35 -7.40
C PRO A 18 -0.83 20.96 -7.26
N GLY A 19 -0.23 20.10 -6.42
CA GLY A 19 -0.70 18.73 -6.18
C GLY A 19 0.19 17.61 -6.73
N VAL A 20 1.31 17.91 -7.40
CA VAL A 20 2.30 16.87 -7.75
C VAL A 20 3.10 16.48 -6.50
N SER A 21 2.73 15.34 -5.92
CA SER A 21 3.46 14.74 -4.79
C SER A 21 4.90 14.40 -5.19
N TRP A 22 5.86 14.72 -4.31
CA TRP A 22 7.28 14.38 -4.47
C TRP A 22 7.51 12.88 -4.71
N LEU A 23 6.66 12.03 -4.11
CA LEU A 23 6.66 10.59 -4.33
C LEU A 23 6.25 10.22 -5.76
N SER A 24 5.30 10.94 -6.35
CA SER A 24 4.89 10.73 -7.75
C SER A 24 6.01 11.11 -8.71
N LEU A 25 6.75 12.18 -8.41
CA LEU A 25 7.90 12.58 -9.22
C LEU A 25 9.03 11.55 -9.14
N LEU A 26 9.39 11.10 -7.94
CA LEU A 26 10.39 10.05 -7.74
C LEU A 26 9.98 8.73 -8.41
N ALA A 27 8.72 8.32 -8.26
CA ALA A 27 8.22 7.11 -8.91
C ALA A 27 8.28 7.22 -10.43
N ARG A 28 7.98 8.40 -10.99
CA ARG A 28 8.05 8.64 -12.43
C ARG A 28 9.48 8.57 -12.95
N THR A 29 10.44 9.15 -12.24
CA THR A 29 11.83 9.22 -12.71
C THR A 29 12.60 7.92 -12.48
N THR A 30 12.33 7.19 -11.40
CA THR A 30 13.08 5.97 -11.03
C THR A 30 12.42 4.68 -11.49
N LEU A 31 11.09 4.62 -11.46
CA LEU A 31 10.32 3.41 -11.76
C LEU A 31 9.51 3.55 -13.06
N GLY A 32 9.52 4.71 -13.71
CA GLY A 32 8.66 4.99 -14.86
C GLY A 32 7.17 5.02 -14.53
N VAL A 33 6.81 5.14 -13.25
CA VAL A 33 5.41 5.07 -12.78
C VAL A 33 4.84 6.48 -12.65
N GLU A 34 3.81 6.80 -13.41
CA GLU A 34 3.27 8.17 -13.46
C GLU A 34 2.48 8.59 -12.20
N ARG A 35 1.96 7.63 -11.41
CA ARG A 35 1.07 7.94 -10.27
C ARG A 35 1.31 7.03 -9.06
N VAL A 36 1.25 7.66 -7.89
CA VAL A 36 1.33 7.02 -6.58
C VAL A 36 0.11 7.46 -5.77
N ALA A 37 -0.56 6.50 -5.12
CA ALA A 37 -1.68 6.76 -4.22
C ALA A 37 -1.37 6.23 -2.81
N THR A 38 -2.00 6.82 -1.80
CA THR A 38 -1.92 6.33 -0.41
C THR A 38 -3.29 5.84 0.03
N VAL A 39 -3.37 4.59 0.48
CA VAL A 39 -4.58 4.00 1.05
C VAL A 39 -4.38 3.79 2.53
N MET A 40 -5.31 4.34 3.33
CA MET A 40 -5.36 4.14 4.76
C MET A 40 -6.29 2.97 5.06
N VAL A 41 -5.84 2.06 5.91
CA VAL A 41 -6.56 0.85 6.27
C VAL A 41 -6.62 0.75 7.78
N GLU A 42 -7.76 0.32 8.32
CA GLU A 42 -7.92 -0.05 9.72
C GLU A 42 -8.29 -1.53 9.77
N VAL A 43 -7.39 -2.36 10.32
CA VAL A 43 -7.60 -3.81 10.44
C VAL A 43 -7.92 -4.14 11.89
N SER A 44 -9.03 -4.85 12.11
CA SER A 44 -9.44 -5.30 13.44
C SER A 44 -9.79 -6.78 13.46
N LEU A 45 -9.89 -7.34 14.65
CA LEU A 45 -10.34 -8.71 14.87
C LEU A 45 -11.86 -8.73 15.09
N GLY A 46 -12.54 -9.71 14.47
CA GLY A 46 -13.94 -10.00 14.69
C GLY A 46 -14.19 -10.73 16.01
N LYS A 47 -14.95 -11.83 15.95
CA LYS A 47 -15.32 -12.63 17.14
C LYS A 47 -14.25 -13.63 17.56
N THR A 48 -13.24 -13.84 16.72
CA THR A 48 -12.16 -14.81 16.96
C THR A 48 -11.30 -14.37 18.14
N ARG A 49 -10.83 -15.34 18.94
CA ARG A 49 -9.95 -15.09 20.08
C ARG A 49 -8.52 -15.47 19.71
N LEU A 50 -7.62 -14.53 19.90
CA LEU A 50 -6.18 -14.75 19.74
C LEU A 50 -5.55 -15.04 21.11
N GLY A 51 -4.57 -15.93 21.14
CA GLY A 51 -3.72 -16.14 22.31
C GLY A 51 -2.82 -14.93 22.57
N ALA A 52 -2.18 -14.91 23.74
CA ALA A 52 -1.10 -13.95 23.99
C ALA A 52 0.07 -14.21 23.03
N GLY A 53 0.64 -13.14 22.48
CA GLY A 53 1.77 -13.24 21.57
C GLY A 53 1.84 -12.10 20.55
N SER A 54 2.92 -12.13 19.77
CA SER A 54 3.12 -11.29 18.59
C SER A 54 2.56 -11.96 17.35
N TYR A 55 2.03 -11.15 16.45
CA TYR A 55 1.43 -11.55 15.20
C TYR A 55 1.98 -10.69 14.07
N ARG A 56 2.15 -11.28 12.89
CA ARG A 56 2.45 -10.54 11.66
C ARG A 56 1.15 -10.20 10.97
N LEU A 57 0.84 -8.90 10.89
CA LEU A 57 -0.23 -8.37 10.05
C LEU A 57 0.35 -7.99 8.70
N VAL A 58 -0.24 -8.51 7.62
CA VAL A 58 0.09 -8.13 6.25
C VAL A 58 -1.16 -7.64 5.55
N VAL A 59 -1.03 -6.55 4.79
CA VAL A 59 -2.08 -6.01 3.93
C VAL A 59 -1.51 -5.81 2.54
N GLN A 60 -2.23 -6.26 1.52
CA GLN A 60 -1.91 -6.08 0.11
C GLN A 60 -3.12 -5.51 -0.62
N SER A 61 -2.89 -4.66 -1.62
CA SER A 61 -3.94 -4.22 -2.53
C SER A 61 -3.77 -4.78 -3.93
N TYR A 62 -4.89 -5.00 -4.60
CA TYR A 62 -4.99 -5.60 -5.92
C TYR A 62 -5.99 -4.82 -6.77
N ARG A 63 -5.78 -4.83 -8.10
CA ARG A 63 -6.72 -4.22 -9.06
C ARG A 63 -8.08 -4.91 -9.09
N SER A 64 -8.13 -6.20 -8.76
CA SER A 64 -9.33 -7.01 -8.85
C SER A 64 -9.42 -7.98 -7.68
N GLN A 65 -10.63 -8.50 -7.45
CA GLN A 65 -10.88 -9.53 -6.44
C GLN A 65 -10.14 -10.85 -6.74
N ASN A 66 -9.81 -11.12 -8.01
CA ASN A 66 -9.03 -12.29 -8.37
C ASN A 66 -7.54 -12.04 -8.10
N VAL A 67 -7.12 -12.40 -6.89
CA VAL A 67 -5.75 -12.17 -6.40
C VAL A 67 -4.79 -13.31 -6.76
N ARG A 68 -5.29 -14.44 -7.28
CA ARG A 68 -4.45 -15.60 -7.61
C ARG A 68 -3.52 -15.27 -8.78
N GLY A 69 -2.21 -15.36 -8.56
CA GLY A 69 -1.20 -15.00 -9.56
C GLY A 69 -1.11 -13.50 -9.88
N ALA A 70 -1.96 -12.67 -9.28
CA ALA A 70 -1.92 -11.23 -9.48
C ALA A 70 -0.76 -10.59 -8.70
N ARG A 71 -0.19 -9.52 -9.27
CA ARG A 71 0.81 -8.70 -8.60
C ARG A 71 0.12 -7.64 -7.73
N PRO A 72 0.46 -7.52 -6.44
CA PRO A 72 -0.06 -6.44 -5.60
C PRO A 72 0.34 -5.05 -6.15
N LEU A 73 -0.58 -4.08 -6.05
CA LEU A 73 -0.35 -2.66 -6.31
C LEU A 73 0.49 -2.02 -5.19
N GLY A 74 0.17 -2.39 -3.96
CA GLY A 74 0.82 -1.96 -2.74
C GLY A 74 0.84 -3.10 -1.72
N SER A 75 1.75 -3.00 -0.76
CA SER A 75 1.79 -3.91 0.38
C SER A 75 2.36 -3.22 1.60
N VAL A 76 1.86 -3.55 2.78
CA VAL A 76 2.41 -3.13 4.07
C VAL A 76 2.37 -4.32 5.03
N GLN A 77 3.34 -4.41 5.92
CA GLN A 77 3.35 -5.39 6.98
C GLN A 77 3.82 -4.77 8.30
N ARG A 78 3.35 -5.32 9.40
CA ARG A 78 3.66 -4.84 10.75
C ARG A 78 3.52 -5.97 11.76
N VAL A 79 4.41 -5.99 12.76
CA VAL A 79 4.22 -6.83 13.96
C VAL A 79 3.21 -6.15 14.89
N VAL A 80 2.21 -6.90 15.32
CA VAL A 80 1.11 -6.44 16.18
C VAL A 80 0.85 -7.45 17.30
N THR A 81 0.34 -6.98 18.41
CA THR A 81 -0.14 -7.81 19.52
C THR A 81 -1.63 -8.11 19.38
N ALA A 82 -2.10 -9.16 20.07
CA ALA A 82 -3.53 -9.46 20.17
C ALA A 82 -4.37 -8.27 20.70
N ALA A 83 -3.80 -7.46 21.61
CA ALA A 83 -4.47 -6.28 22.15
C ALA A 83 -4.56 -5.15 21.12
N GLU A 84 -3.53 -4.94 20.30
CA GLU A 84 -3.54 -3.92 19.24
C GLU A 84 -4.54 -4.26 18.14
N ILE A 85 -4.54 -5.51 17.64
CA ILE A 85 -5.49 -5.91 16.58
C ILE A 85 -6.94 -5.88 17.07
N LYS A 86 -7.18 -6.15 18.35
CA LYS A 86 -8.51 -6.00 18.95
C LYS A 86 -8.99 -4.54 19.00
N ARG A 87 -8.07 -3.58 19.20
CA ARG A 87 -8.39 -2.14 19.18
C ARG A 87 -8.56 -1.57 17.78
N GLY A 88 -8.07 -2.27 16.76
CA GLY A 88 -7.96 -1.76 15.39
C GLY A 88 -6.58 -1.16 15.15
N VAL A 89 -5.89 -1.69 14.13
CA VAL A 89 -4.56 -1.24 13.71
C VAL A 89 -4.70 -0.42 12.44
N ARG A 90 -4.32 0.86 12.52
CA ARG A 90 -4.27 1.75 11.37
C ARG A 90 -2.93 1.63 10.65
N LEU A 91 -3.00 1.48 9.33
CA LEU A 91 -1.87 1.36 8.43
C LEU A 91 -2.04 2.33 7.26
N SER A 92 -0.92 2.88 6.80
CA SER A 92 -0.83 3.64 5.56
C SER A 92 -0.05 2.81 4.54
N MET A 93 -0.61 2.63 3.35
CA MET A 93 -0.02 1.84 2.29
C MET A 93 0.12 2.67 1.02
N VAL A 94 1.29 2.60 0.41
CA VAL A 94 1.58 3.26 -0.86
C VAL A 94 1.28 2.29 -2.01
N GLU A 95 0.49 2.74 -2.96
CA GLU A 95 0.11 1.99 -4.16
C GLU A 95 0.78 2.59 -5.39
N LEU A 96 1.42 1.74 -6.18
CA LEU A 96 2.09 2.13 -7.41
C LEU A 96 1.19 1.90 -8.62
N GLY A 97 1.04 2.92 -9.48
CA GLY A 97 0.27 2.81 -10.71
C GLY A 97 -1.24 2.65 -10.51
N ALA A 98 -1.73 2.96 -9.30
CA ALA A 98 -3.15 3.12 -9.02
C ALA A 98 -3.63 4.46 -9.58
N THR A 99 -4.73 4.45 -10.32
CA THR A 99 -5.45 5.69 -10.63
C THR A 99 -6.41 5.99 -9.48
N SER A 100 -6.69 7.26 -9.18
CA SER A 100 -7.67 7.66 -8.16
C SER A 100 -9.12 7.23 -8.49
N THR A 101 -9.31 6.58 -9.64
CA THR A 101 -10.55 5.96 -10.13
C THR A 101 -10.64 4.47 -9.87
N ASP A 102 -9.51 3.79 -9.63
CA ASP A 102 -9.55 2.37 -9.29
C ASP A 102 -9.92 2.20 -7.82
N GLU A 103 -10.91 1.36 -7.55
CA GLU A 103 -11.32 0.95 -6.21
C GLU A 103 -10.63 -0.39 -5.87
N PRO A 104 -9.41 -0.37 -5.28
CA PRO A 104 -8.62 -1.57 -5.09
C PRO A 104 -9.30 -2.56 -4.13
N TYR A 105 -9.04 -3.83 -4.39
CA TYR A 105 -9.35 -4.92 -3.46
C TYR A 105 -8.18 -5.11 -2.50
N LEU A 106 -8.46 -4.94 -1.22
CA LEU A 106 -7.53 -5.14 -0.13
C LEU A 106 -7.68 -6.55 0.42
N VAL A 107 -6.56 -7.22 0.60
CA VAL A 107 -6.46 -8.51 1.29
C VAL A 107 -5.60 -8.28 2.53
N ALA A 108 -6.14 -8.59 3.70
CA ALA A 108 -5.40 -8.57 4.95
C ALA A 108 -5.35 -9.97 5.53
N TRP A 109 -4.22 -10.31 6.14
CA TRP A 109 -4.14 -11.53 6.93
C TRP A 109 -3.23 -11.38 8.14
N LEU A 110 -3.47 -12.24 9.12
CA LEU A 110 -2.77 -12.28 10.38
C LEU A 110 -2.19 -13.66 10.63
N GLU A 111 -0.88 -13.70 10.88
CA GLU A 111 -0.11 -14.92 11.16
C GLU A 111 0.43 -14.88 12.58
N ALA A 112 0.48 -16.03 13.24
CA ALA A 112 1.13 -16.14 14.54
C ALA A 112 2.65 -16.10 14.39
N GLY A 113 3.31 -15.40 15.32
CA GLY A 113 4.76 -15.36 15.42
C GLY A 113 5.36 -14.00 15.09
N ASP A 114 6.60 -13.83 15.54
CA ASP A 114 7.45 -12.68 15.24
C ASP A 114 8.25 -13.02 13.97
N SER A 115 7.54 -13.15 12.84
CA SER A 115 8.23 -13.42 11.58
C SER A 115 9.09 -12.21 11.29
N ALA A 116 10.42 -12.41 11.21
CA ALA A 116 11.36 -11.39 10.77
C ALA A 116 10.77 -10.66 9.57
N LEU A 117 10.50 -9.36 9.74
CA LEU A 117 9.79 -8.57 8.74
C LEU A 117 10.57 -8.64 7.42
N GLU A 118 10.10 -9.45 6.48
CA GLU A 118 10.70 -9.53 5.15
C GLU A 118 10.56 -8.16 4.47
N PHE A 119 11.65 -7.62 3.92
CA PHE A 119 11.63 -6.28 3.33
C PHE A 119 10.57 -6.10 2.23
N ASP A 120 10.13 -7.19 1.57
CA ASP A 120 9.13 -7.16 0.51
C ASP A 120 7.86 -7.97 0.84
N ALA A 121 6.87 -7.30 1.43
CA ALA A 121 5.56 -7.88 1.68
C ALA A 121 4.75 -8.20 0.40
N ARG A 122 5.20 -7.85 -0.82
CA ARG A 122 4.47 -8.17 -2.07
C ARG A 122 4.49 -9.65 -2.42
N ARG A 123 5.54 -10.35 -1.97
CA ARG A 123 5.69 -11.80 -2.18
C ARG A 123 5.08 -12.62 -1.07
N ALA A 124 4.80 -12.01 0.08
CA ALA A 124 4.18 -12.68 1.21
C ALA A 124 2.84 -13.31 0.81
N ARG A 125 2.58 -14.51 1.32
CA ARG A 125 1.34 -15.27 1.14
C ARG A 125 0.87 -15.77 2.50
N PRO A 126 -0.46 -15.84 2.74
CA PRO A 126 -0.98 -16.34 4.00
C PRO A 126 -0.48 -17.75 4.30
N ALA A 127 0.14 -17.94 5.46
CA ALA A 127 0.48 -19.25 5.98
C ALA A 127 -0.79 -20.07 6.28
N ARG A 128 -0.62 -21.39 6.38
CA ARG A 128 -1.73 -22.28 6.79
C ARG A 128 -2.23 -21.87 8.17
N GLY A 129 -3.53 -21.62 8.30
CA GLY A 129 -4.15 -21.20 9.56
C GLY A 129 -4.10 -19.69 9.83
N ALA A 130 -3.60 -18.88 8.90
CA ALA A 130 -3.73 -17.43 8.98
C ALA A 130 -5.21 -17.00 8.94
N LEU A 131 -5.57 -15.98 9.73
CA LEU A 131 -6.87 -15.33 9.60
C LEU A 131 -6.81 -14.40 8.39
N VAL A 132 -7.74 -14.52 7.45
CA VAL A 132 -7.73 -13.76 6.19
C VAL A 132 -9.06 -13.04 6.02
N ALA A 133 -9.00 -11.78 5.60
CA ALA A 133 -10.19 -11.02 5.20
C ALA A 133 -9.90 -10.18 3.96
N MET A 134 -10.98 -9.84 3.25
CA MET A 134 -10.91 -8.98 2.07
C MET A 134 -11.89 -7.82 2.23
N ALA A 135 -11.50 -6.66 1.70
CA ALA A 135 -12.37 -5.49 1.60
C ALA A 135 -12.14 -4.80 0.26
N ARG A 136 -13.15 -4.09 -0.23
CA ARG A 136 -13.00 -3.18 -1.37
C ARG A 136 -12.85 -1.76 -0.83
N ALA A 137 -11.86 -1.04 -1.32
CA ALA A 137 -11.79 0.39 -1.08
C ALA A 137 -12.94 1.08 -1.82
N VAL A 138 -13.74 1.87 -1.11
CA VAL A 138 -14.84 2.64 -1.70
C VAL A 138 -14.43 4.10 -1.69
N ARG A 139 -14.65 4.81 -2.80
CA ARG A 139 -14.30 6.23 -2.90
C ARG A 139 -14.96 7.04 -1.77
N GLY A 140 -14.18 7.88 -1.10
CA GLY A 140 -14.64 8.72 0.02
C GLY A 140 -14.67 8.01 1.38
N VAL A 141 -14.42 6.70 1.45
CA VAL A 141 -14.31 5.96 2.71
C VAL A 141 -12.85 5.81 3.09
N ASN A 142 -12.44 6.51 4.15
CA ASN A 142 -11.08 6.49 4.68
C ASN A 142 -11.12 6.57 6.23
N PRO A 143 -10.51 5.62 6.97
CA PRO A 143 -9.78 4.45 6.49
C PRO A 143 -10.71 3.33 6.00
N VAL A 144 -10.22 2.47 5.10
CA VAL A 144 -10.92 1.24 4.71
C VAL A 144 -10.87 0.25 5.87
N LYS A 145 -12.03 -0.21 6.33
CA LYS A 145 -12.13 -1.12 7.47
C LYS A 145 -12.08 -2.57 7.02
N ILE A 146 -11.22 -3.38 7.64
CA ILE A 146 -11.09 -4.81 7.39
C ILE A 146 -11.23 -5.55 8.72
N VAL A 147 -12.17 -6.49 8.80
CA VAL A 147 -12.40 -7.29 10.01
C VAL A 147 -11.96 -8.73 9.74
N LEU A 148 -10.96 -9.19 10.49
CA LEU A 148 -10.45 -10.55 10.43
C LEU A 148 -11.41 -11.50 11.15
N GLY A 149 -11.90 -12.50 10.43
CA GLY A 149 -12.81 -13.55 10.93
C GLY A 149 -12.04 -14.79 11.35
#